data_AF-A0A849PM41-F1
#
_entry.id   AF-A0A849PM41-F1
#
_cell.length_a   1.000
_cell.length_b   1.000
_cell.length_c   1.000
_cell.angle_alpha   90.00
_cell.angle_beta   90.00
_cell.angle_gamma   90.00
#
_symmetry.space_group_name_H-M   'P 1'
#
loop_
_entity.id
_entity.type
_entity.pdbx_description
1 polymer ?
#
loop_
_entity_poly.entity_id
_entity_poly.type
_entity_poly.pdbx_seq_one_letter_code
_entity_poly.pdbx_strand_id
1 'polypeptide(L)'
;MDEAWHASEIAEILGMIGDTKANLEMMHKGETMAETEKADAAKVAEAEGNIDAARFFERASKDEARHKAGLKGILMRFDAHGW
;
A
#
# COMPACT_ATOMS: atom_id res chain seq x y z
N MET A 1 -9.09 -18.98 0.56
CA MET A 1 -9.11 -17.92 1.59
C MET A 1 -8.27 -18.31 2.81
N ASP A 2 -7.94 -19.59 2.94
CA ASP A 2 -7.18 -20.18 4.05
C ASP A 2 -5.85 -19.44 4.32
N GLU A 3 -5.08 -19.10 3.28
CA GLU A 3 -3.79 -18.41 3.50
C GLU A 3 -3.92 -16.97 4.00
N ALA A 4 -5.02 -16.27 3.67
CA ALA A 4 -5.27 -14.96 4.25
C ALA A 4 -5.58 -15.08 5.75
N TRP A 5 -6.30 -16.14 6.14
CA TRP A 5 -6.58 -16.46 7.54
C TRP A 5 -5.29 -16.83 8.29
N HIS A 6 -4.50 -17.77 7.75
CA HIS A 6 -3.21 -18.16 8.32
C HIS A 6 -2.29 -16.94 8.50
N ALA A 7 -2.18 -16.07 7.49
CA ALA A 7 -1.37 -14.85 7.59
C ALA A 7 -1.88 -13.91 8.69
N SER A 8 -3.21 -13.76 8.84
CA SER A 8 -3.79 -12.92 9.89
C SER A 8 -3.53 -13.46 11.30
N GLU A 9 -3.67 -14.78 11.51
CA GLU A 9 -3.38 -15.42 12.79
C GLU A 9 -1.91 -15.24 13.18
N ILE A 10 -0.99 -15.42 12.22
CA ILE A 10 0.44 -15.22 12.47
C ILE A 10 0.76 -13.74 12.75
N ALA A 11 0.14 -12.81 12.03
CA ALA A 11 0.34 -11.37 12.27
C ALA A 11 -0.11 -10.96 13.68
N GLU A 12 -1.20 -11.55 14.19
CA GLU A 12 -1.65 -11.34 15.57
C GLU A 12 -0.66 -11.93 16.59
N ILE A 13 -0.22 -13.18 16.40
CA ILE A 13 0.78 -13.84 17.26
C ILE A 13 2.08 -13.03 17.35
N LEU A 14 2.50 -12.42 16.23
CA LEU A 14 3.70 -11.60 16.15
C LEU A 14 3.51 -10.16 16.69
N GLY A 15 2.30 -9.78 17.10
CA GLY A 15 2.00 -8.44 17.59
C GLY A 15 2.08 -7.36 16.49
N MET A 16 1.88 -7.75 15.23
CA MET A 16 1.94 -6.82 14.08
C MET A 16 0.65 -6.00 13.91
N ILE A 17 -0.46 -6.44 14.52
CA ILE A 17 -1.75 -5.76 14.46
C ILE A 17 -1.84 -4.74 15.59
N GLY A 18 -1.79 -3.45 15.25
CA GLY A 18 -1.98 -2.34 16.19
C GLY A 18 -3.43 -1.90 16.29
N ASP A 19 -3.66 -0.72 16.90
CA ASP A 19 -4.96 -0.05 16.80
C ASP A 19 -5.25 0.42 15.37
N THR A 20 -6.50 0.83 15.13
CA THR A 20 -6.96 1.26 13.79
C THR A 20 -6.10 2.40 13.23
N LYS A 21 -5.71 3.38 14.04
CA LYS A 21 -4.94 4.54 13.56
C LYS A 21 -3.53 4.11 13.18
N ALA A 22 -2.85 3.35 14.04
CA ALA A 22 -1.51 2.82 13.78
C ALA A 22 -1.49 1.96 12.51
N ASN A 23 -2.50 1.11 12.30
CA ASN A 23 -2.60 0.29 11.09
C ASN A 23 -2.83 1.15 9.83
N LEU A 24 -3.67 2.19 9.91
CA LEU A 24 -3.89 3.12 8.79
C LEU A 24 -2.62 3.92 8.44
N GLU A 25 -1.84 4.33 9.44
CA GLU A 25 -0.54 4.99 9.24
C GLU A 25 0.46 4.06 8.57
N MET A 26 0.52 2.79 9.01
CA MET A 26 1.32 1.74 8.39
C MET A 26 0.93 1.54 6.92
N MET A 27 -0.37 1.40 6.62
CA MET A 27 -0.89 1.26 5.26
C MET A 27 -0.51 2.48 4.41
N HIS A 28 -0.71 3.70 4.93
CA HIS A 28 -0.39 4.93 4.20
C HIS A 28 1.09 5.00 3.83
N LYS A 29 1.98 4.62 4.75
CA LYS A 29 3.42 4.53 4.49
C LYS A 29 3.73 3.47 3.42
N GLY A 30 3.10 2.29 3.53
CA GLY A 30 3.21 1.21 2.55
C GLY A 30 2.85 1.67 1.13
N GLU A 31 1.68 2.27 0.96
CA GLU A 31 1.23 2.75 -0.36
C GLU A 31 2.09 3.89 -0.91
N THR A 32 2.63 4.75 -0.03
CA THR A 32 3.57 5.81 -0.43
C THR A 32 4.87 5.24 -1.00
N MET A 33 5.42 4.20 -0.37
CA MET A 33 6.61 3.51 -0.86
C MET A 33 6.28 2.75 -2.17
N ALA A 34 5.18 2.01 -2.19
CA ALA A 34 4.78 1.20 -3.32
C ALA A 34 4.50 2.02 -4.58
N GLU A 35 3.94 3.23 -4.48
CA GLU A 35 3.79 4.14 -5.63
C GLU A 35 5.14 4.42 -6.30
N THR A 36 6.17 4.71 -5.49
CA THR A 36 7.52 5.03 -5.97
C THR A 36 8.19 3.79 -6.56
N GLU A 37 8.16 2.68 -5.82
CA GLU A 37 8.76 1.41 -6.26
C GLU A 37 8.14 0.90 -7.56
N LYS A 38 6.81 1.02 -7.71
CA LYS A 38 6.11 0.63 -8.94
C LYS A 38 6.40 1.59 -10.09
N ALA A 39 6.52 2.90 -9.83
CA ALA A 39 6.94 3.85 -10.86
C ALA A 39 8.36 3.54 -11.37
N ASP A 40 9.27 3.16 -10.49
CA ASP A 40 10.63 2.79 -10.87
C ASP A 40 10.69 1.44 -11.58
N ALA A 41 9.92 0.44 -11.12
CA ALA A 41 9.77 -0.84 -11.80
C ALA A 41 9.21 -0.69 -13.22
N ALA A 42 8.29 0.27 -13.45
CA ALA A 42 7.78 0.56 -14.78
C ALA A 42 8.89 1.05 -15.73
N LYS A 43 9.76 1.95 -15.26
CA LYS A 43 10.91 2.46 -16.04
C LYS A 43 11.91 1.35 -16.37
N VAL A 44 12.21 0.48 -15.40
CA VAL A 44 13.10 -0.68 -15.61
C VAL A 44 12.51 -1.62 -16.66
N ALA A 45 11.23 -1.98 -16.52
CA ALA A 45 10.56 -2.86 -17.47
C ALA A 45 10.52 -2.28 -18.89
N GLU A 46 10.30 -0.97 -19.03
CA GLU A 46 10.35 -0.29 -20.32
C GLU A 46 11.76 -0.33 -20.92
N ALA A 47 12.80 -0.07 -20.12
CA ALA A 47 14.19 -0.14 -20.56
C ALA A 47 14.63 -1.54 -21.00
N GLU A 48 14.07 -2.59 -20.40
CA GLU A 48 14.29 -3.99 -20.78
C GLU A 48 13.42 -4.45 -21.98
N GLY A 49 12.54 -3.57 -22.50
CA GLY A 49 11.63 -3.87 -23.60
C GLY A 49 10.41 -4.71 -23.20
N ASN A 50 10.17 -4.92 -21.91
CA ASN A 50 8.99 -5.63 -21.40
C ASN A 50 7.82 -4.66 -21.22
N ILE A 51 7.20 -4.29 -22.34
CA ILE A 51 6.16 -3.24 -22.40
C ILE A 51 4.91 -3.61 -21.57
N ASP A 52 4.53 -4.88 -21.51
CA ASP A 52 3.36 -5.30 -20.74
C ASP A 52 3.60 -5.17 -19.24
N ALA A 53 4.80 -5.53 -18.76
CA ALA A 53 5.20 -5.29 -17.38
C ALA A 53 5.29 -3.79 -17.07
N ALA A 54 5.83 -2.97 -17.97
CA ALA A 54 5.91 -1.52 -17.79
C ALA A 54 4.51 -0.91 -17.59
N ARG A 55 3.54 -1.27 -18.44
CA ARG A 55 2.14 -0.81 -18.33
C ARG A 55 1.46 -1.29 -17.06
N PHE A 56 1.73 -2.52 -16.63
CA PHE A 56 1.23 -3.04 -15.37
C PHE A 56 1.72 -2.20 -14.19
N PHE A 57 3.03 -1.99 -14.09
CA PHE A 57 3.63 -1.25 -13.00
C PHE A 57 3.23 0.24 -13.00
N GLU A 58 3.10 0.86 -14.18
CA GLU A 58 2.60 2.23 -14.28
C GLU A 58 1.16 2.36 -13.75
N ARG A 59 0.27 1.44 -14.14
CA ARG A 59 -1.11 1.41 -13.62
C ARG A 59 -1.13 1.17 -12.11
N ALA A 60 -0.35 0.20 -11.63
CA ALA A 60 -0.28 -0.13 -10.22
C ALA A 60 0.25 1.05 -9.39
N SER A 61 1.24 1.80 -9.87
CA SER A 61 1.72 3.04 -9.22
C SER A 61 0.61 4.08 -9.07
N LYS A 62 -0.22 4.27 -10.11
CA LYS A 62 -1.39 5.18 -10.07
C LYS A 62 -2.47 4.70 -9.09
N ASP A 63 -2.66 3.39 -8.97
CA ASP A 63 -3.57 2.82 -7.98
C ASP A 63 -3.07 3.09 -6.55
N GLU A 64 -1.78 2.95 -6.28
CA GLU A 64 -1.24 3.24 -4.94
C GLU A 64 -1.27 4.74 -4.61
N ALA A 65 -1.12 5.60 -5.62
CA ALA A 65 -1.34 7.04 -5.46
C ALA A 65 -2.78 7.36 -5.03
N ARG A 66 -3.77 6.63 -5.57
CA ARG A 66 -5.17 6.75 -5.15
C ARG A 66 -5.40 6.19 -3.75
N HIS A 67 -4.82 5.03 -3.43
CA HIS A 67 -4.93 4.41 -2.10
C HIS A 67 -4.31 5.27 -1.01
N LYS A 68 -3.08 5.76 -1.20
CA LYS A 68 -2.42 6.66 -0.22
C LYS A 68 -3.22 7.95 -0.02
N ALA A 69 -3.80 8.52 -1.07
CA ALA A 69 -4.63 9.72 -0.95
C ALA A 69 -5.90 9.47 -0.12
N GLY A 70 -6.55 8.33 -0.31
CA GLY A 70 -7.71 7.91 0.49
C GLY A 70 -7.35 7.72 1.96
N LEU A 71 -6.26 6.99 2.25
CA LEU A 71 -5.76 6.76 3.60
C LEU A 71 -5.39 8.07 4.31
N LYS A 72 -4.71 8.99 3.61
CA LYS A 72 -4.39 10.32 4.13
C LYS A 72 -5.65 11.08 4.55
N GLY A 73 -6.71 11.02 3.73
CA GLY A 73 -7.99 11.63 4.04
C GLY A 73 -8.64 11.04 5.30
N ILE A 74 -8.56 9.73 5.50
CA ILE A 74 -9.07 9.06 6.71
C ILE A 74 -8.27 9.48 7.95
N LEU A 75 -6.94 9.49 7.86
CA LEU A 75 -6.06 9.90 8.98
C LEU A 75 -6.34 11.35 9.41
N MET A 76 -6.53 12.26 8.46
CA MET A 76 -6.93 13.64 8.75
C MET A 76 -8.24 13.73 9.55
N ARG A 77 -9.19 12.80 9.32
CA ARG A 77 -10.45 12.76 10.09
C ARG A 77 -10.24 12.21 11.50
N PHE A 78 -9.36 11.22 11.67
CA PHE A 78 -8.94 10.75 13.00
C PHE A 78 -8.36 11.90 13.82
N ASP A 79 -7.43 12.66 13.22
CA ASP A 79 -6.79 13.79 13.89
C ASP A 79 -7.77 14.93 14.21
N ALA A 80 -8.75 15.18 13.34
CA ALA A 80 -9.72 16.25 13.52
C ALA A 80 -10.83 15.93 14.54
N HIS A 81 -11.17 14.66 14.72
CA HIS A 81 -12.38 14.27 15.46
C HIS A 81 -12.15 13.27 16.60
N GLY A 82 -10.94 12.78 16.80
CA GLY A 82 -10.57 11.97 17.98
C GLY A 82 -11.34 10.64 18.09
N TRP A 83 -11.48 9.93 16.97
CA TRP A 83 -12.01 8.57 16.94
C TRP A 83 -11.01 7.59 17.56
#